data_AF-A0A9E0AZG0-F1
#
_entry.id   AF-A0A9E0AZG0-F1
#
_cell.length_a   1.000
_cell.length_b   1.000
_cell.length_c   1.000
_cell.angle_alpha   90.00
_cell.angle_beta   90.00
_cell.angle_gamma   90.00
#
_symmetry.space_group_name_H-M   'P 1'
#
loop_
_entity.id
_entity.type
_entity.pdbx_description
1 polymer ?
#
loop_
_entity_poly.entity_id
_entity_poly.type
_entity_poly.pdbx_seq_one_letter_code
_entity_poly.pdbx_strand_id
1 'polypeptide(L)'
;MAKIDLSKYGITGATEIVYNPSYELLFEEETKSTNEGYEVGKESELGAVDVMTGIYTGRSPKDKYIVVDENSKDTVWWTSDEYKNDNHPMS
;
A
#
# COMPACT_ATOMS: atom_id res chain seq x y z
N MET A 1 -22.07 12.94 -6.34
CA MET A 1 -20.67 12.66 -5.94
C MET A 1 -19.77 13.36 -6.94
N ALA A 2 -18.68 13.99 -6.51
CA ALA A 2 -17.73 14.61 -7.45
C ALA A 2 -17.07 13.52 -8.31
N LYS A 3 -16.76 13.84 -9.57
CA LYS A 3 -15.99 12.93 -10.43
C LYS A 3 -14.62 12.71 -9.79
N ILE A 4 -14.29 11.45 -9.51
CA ILE A 4 -12.97 11.08 -9.01
C ILE A 4 -12.02 11.15 -10.19
N ASP A 5 -11.09 12.10 -10.13
CA ASP A 5 -10.07 12.28 -11.15
C ASP A 5 -8.72 11.80 -10.62
N LEU A 6 -8.21 10.71 -11.22
CA LEU A 6 -6.91 10.11 -10.89
C LEU A 6 -5.77 10.66 -11.76
N SER A 7 -6.06 11.39 -12.84
CA SER A 7 -5.01 11.85 -13.75
C SER A 7 -4.07 12.88 -13.11
N LYS A 8 -4.55 13.60 -12.09
CA LYS A 8 -3.71 14.46 -11.25
C LYS A 8 -2.58 13.72 -10.52
N TYR A 9 -2.69 12.40 -10.38
CA TYR A 9 -1.66 11.52 -9.79
C TYR A 9 -0.90 10.74 -10.88
N GLY A 10 -1.11 11.05 -12.16
CA GLY A 10 -0.48 10.36 -13.28
C GLY A 10 -1.13 9.04 -13.69
N ILE A 11 -2.27 8.66 -13.13
CA ILE A 11 -2.97 7.42 -13.48
C ILE A 11 -3.98 7.68 -14.61
N THR A 12 -3.81 6.97 -15.72
CA THR A 12 -4.69 7.07 -16.90
C THR A 12 -5.16 5.70 -17.34
N GLY A 13 -6.31 5.60 -18.01
CA GLY A 13 -6.80 4.34 -18.56
C GLY A 13 -7.47 3.40 -17.54
N ALA A 14 -7.79 3.90 -16.34
CA ALA A 14 -8.61 3.14 -15.39
C ALA A 14 -9.97 2.81 -16.02
N THR A 15 -10.29 1.52 -16.10
CA THR A 15 -11.56 1.01 -16.67
C THR A 15 -12.71 1.14 -15.69
N GLU A 16 -12.42 1.08 -14.39
CA GLU A 16 -13.38 1.15 -13.31
C GLU A 16 -12.76 1.85 -12.08
N ILE A 17 -13.60 2.50 -11.28
CA ILE A 17 -13.23 3.08 -9.99
C ILE A 17 -14.26 2.60 -8.96
N VAL A 18 -13.85 1.68 -8.09
CA VAL A 18 -14.64 1.25 -6.93
C VAL A 18 -14.27 2.17 -5.75
N TYR A 19 -15.13 3.14 -5.45
CA TYR A 19 -14.88 4.15 -4.41
C TYR A 19 -15.75 3.91 -3.18
N ASN A 20 -15.10 3.91 -2.00
CA ASN A 20 -15.73 3.58 -0.72
C ASN A 20 -16.52 2.26 -0.77
N PRO A 21 -15.87 1.13 -1.14
CA PRO A 21 -16.54 -0.16 -1.14
C PRO A 21 -17.07 -0.49 0.25
N SER A 22 -18.23 -1.16 0.31
CA SER A 22 -18.73 -1.70 1.57
C SER A 22 -17.93 -2.93 1.98
N TYR A 23 -18.05 -3.35 3.24
CA TYR A 23 -17.38 -4.56 3.71
C TYR A 23 -17.86 -5.81 2.97
N GLU A 24 -19.14 -5.85 2.59
CA GLU A 24 -19.73 -6.96 1.83
C GLU A 24 -19.11 -7.06 0.44
N LEU A 25 -18.95 -5.92 -0.26
CA LEU A 25 -18.27 -5.90 -1.56
C LEU A 25 -16.80 -6.31 -1.42
N LEU A 26 -16.09 -5.82 -0.40
CA LEU A 26 -14.70 -6.24 -0.14
C LEU A 26 -14.60 -7.76 0.05
N PHE A 27 -15.48 -8.34 0.87
CA PHE A 27 -15.50 -9.79 1.10
C PHE A 27 -15.78 -10.59 -0.19
N GLU A 28 -16.74 -10.15 -1.00
CA GLU A 28 -17.05 -10.78 -2.29
C GLU A 28 -15.85 -10.71 -3.25
N GLU A 29 -15.17 -9.58 -3.33
CA GLU A 29 -14.00 -9.37 -4.19
C GLU A 29 -12.77 -10.17 -3.72
N GLU A 30 -12.52 -10.23 -2.42
CA GLU A 30 -11.38 -10.95 -1.82
C GLU A 30 -11.49 -12.47 -2.01
N THR A 31 -12.71 -13.02 -2.05
CA THR A 31 -12.99 -14.47 -2.12
C THR A 31 -13.26 -14.99 -3.53
N LYS A 32 -13.06 -14.18 -4.57
CA LYS A 32 -13.25 -14.60 -5.97
C LYS A 32 -12.31 -15.75 -6.34
N SER A 33 -12.87 -16.77 -7.01
CA SER A 33 -12.10 -17.91 -7.52
C SER A 33 -11.13 -17.56 -8.64
N THR A 34 -11.24 -16.35 -9.21
CA THR A 34 -10.35 -15.83 -10.26
C THR A 34 -9.11 -15.13 -9.71
N ASN A 35 -9.03 -14.88 -8.40
CA ASN A 35 -7.85 -14.27 -7.79
C ASN A 35 -6.67 -15.24 -7.88
N GLU A 36 -5.46 -14.73 -8.06
CA GLU A 36 -4.24 -15.53 -8.21
C GLU A 36 -3.12 -15.05 -7.29
N GLY A 37 -2.17 -15.94 -6.98
CA GLY A 37 -0.98 -15.59 -6.19
C GLY A 37 -1.32 -15.03 -4.80
N TYR A 38 -0.86 -13.81 -4.53
CA TYR A 38 -1.05 -13.12 -3.24
C TYR A 38 -2.37 -12.34 -3.14
N GLU A 39 -3.19 -12.33 -4.20
CA GLU A 39 -4.53 -11.70 -4.19
C GLU A 39 -5.62 -12.62 -3.63
N VAL A 40 -5.32 -13.92 -3.44
CA VAL A 40 -6.29 -14.92 -2.98
C VAL A 40 -6.59 -14.73 -1.49
N GLY A 41 -7.82 -14.31 -1.19
CA GLY A 41 -8.42 -14.40 0.13
C GLY A 41 -9.08 -15.76 0.38
N LYS A 42 -8.89 -16.32 1.57
CA LYS A 42 -9.56 -17.55 2.01
C LYS A 42 -10.41 -17.28 3.24
N GLU A 43 -11.70 -17.57 3.14
CA GLU A 43 -12.57 -17.56 4.30
C GLU A 43 -12.17 -18.68 5.27
N SER A 44 -11.83 -18.30 6.50
CA SER A 44 -11.52 -19.22 7.59
C SER A 44 -12.80 -19.80 8.21
N GLU A 45 -12.66 -20.84 9.04
CA GLU A 45 -13.79 -21.37 9.83
C GLU A 45 -14.41 -20.36 10.80
N LEU A 46 -13.72 -19.25 11.06
CA LEU A 46 -14.20 -18.14 11.89
C LEU A 46 -14.96 -17.08 11.10
N GLY A 47 -15.11 -17.23 9.78
CA GLY A 47 -15.78 -16.28 8.89
C GLY A 47 -14.93 -15.05 8.51
N ALA A 48 -13.68 -15.00 8.94
CA ALA A 48 -12.73 -13.95 8.54
C ALA A 48 -11.91 -14.40 7.32
N VAL A 49 -11.61 -13.46 6.43
CA VAL A 49 -10.72 -13.68 5.27
C VAL A 49 -9.27 -13.62 5.73
N ASP A 50 -8.48 -14.63 5.33
CA ASP A 50 -7.03 -14.71 5.49
C ASP A 50 -6.32 -14.57 4.13
N VAL A 51 -5.17 -13.91 4.12
CA VAL A 51 -4.33 -13.71 2.93
C VAL A 51 -2.87 -14.00 3.25
N MET A 52 -2.11 -14.42 2.24
CA MET A 52 -0.67 -14.70 2.37
C MET A 52 0.17 -13.66 1.62
N THR A 53 1.16 -13.07 2.28
CA THR A 53 2.02 -12.00 1.72
C THR A 53 3.39 -12.50 1.21
N GLY A 54 3.56 -13.81 1.09
CA GLY A 54 4.80 -14.42 0.61
C GLY A 54 5.98 -14.15 1.53
N ILE A 55 7.06 -13.58 0.98
CA ILE A 55 8.28 -13.26 1.75
C ILE A 55 8.13 -11.97 2.57
N TYR A 56 7.12 -11.15 2.30
CA TYR A 56 6.89 -9.86 2.96
C TYR A 56 6.07 -10.05 4.25
N THR A 57 6.63 -10.80 5.20
CA THR A 57 5.99 -11.16 6.48
C THR A 57 6.23 -10.12 7.58
N GLY A 58 6.78 -8.96 7.22
CA GLY A 58 7.10 -7.87 8.14
C GLY A 58 7.49 -6.60 7.38
N ARG A 59 7.91 -5.58 8.14
CA ARG A 59 8.39 -4.32 7.56
C ARG A 59 9.75 -4.51 6.89
N SER A 60 10.00 -3.76 5.82
CA SER A 60 11.31 -3.63 5.17
C SER A 60 11.94 -2.25 5.47
N PRO A 61 12.47 -2.02 6.69
CA PRO A 61 13.01 -0.72 7.08
C PRO A 61 14.13 -0.22 6.17
N LYS A 62 14.93 -1.14 5.62
CA LYS A 62 16.04 -0.85 4.70
C LYS A 62 15.59 -0.34 3.33
N ASP A 63 14.31 -0.51 3.00
CA ASP A 63 13.70 -0.05 1.75
C ASP A 63 12.84 1.21 1.96
N LYS A 64 12.82 1.78 3.17
CA LYS A 64 12.13 3.04 3.47
C LYS A 64 13.00 4.22 3.04
N TYR A 65 12.47 5.12 2.23
CA TYR A 65 13.14 6.36 1.86
C TYR A 65 12.23 7.58 2.02
N ILE A 66 12.84 8.75 2.18
CA ILE A 66 12.17 10.04 2.23
C ILE A 66 12.85 10.97 1.22
N VAL A 67 12.06 11.60 0.35
CA VAL A 67 12.56 12.57 -0.63
C VAL A 67 13.16 13.77 0.11
N VAL A 68 14.37 14.16 -0.29
CA VAL A 68 15.03 15.37 0.20
C VAL A 68 14.56 16.55 -0.64
N ASP A 69 13.64 17.34 -0.10
CA ASP A 69 13.10 18.54 -0.74
C ASP A 69 13.12 19.73 0.23
N GLU A 70 12.60 20.88 -0.20
CA GLU A 70 12.53 22.09 0.62
C GLU A 70 11.71 21.93 1.90
N ASN A 71 10.79 20.95 1.95
CA ASN A 71 9.95 20.67 3.11
C ASN A 71 10.65 19.77 4.13
N SER A 72 11.45 18.80 3.65
CA SER A 72 12.02 17.73 4.47
C SER A 72 13.48 17.96 4.89
N LYS A 73 14.26 18.67 4.06
CA LYS A 73 15.73 18.75 4.19
C LYS A 73 16.19 19.16 5.57
N ASP A 74 15.55 20.18 6.16
CA ASP A 74 15.96 20.75 7.46
C ASP A 74 15.05 20.34 8.63
N THR A 75 14.05 19.48 8.38
CA THR A 75 13.03 19.10 9.40
C THR A 75 13.04 17.62 9.74
N VAL A 76 13.48 16.75 8.83
CA VAL A 76 13.55 15.31 9.06
C VAL A 76 14.82 14.95 9.82
N TRP A 77 14.70 14.03 10.77
CA TRP A 77 15.86 13.42 11.41
C TRP A 77 16.49 12.39 10.48
N TRP A 78 17.45 12.83 9.66
CA TRP A 78 18.13 11.99 8.69
C TRP A 78 19.02 10.93 9.33
N THR A 79 19.15 9.78 8.66
CA THR A 79 20.11 8.76 9.06
C THR A 79 21.55 9.26 8.89
N SER A 80 22.43 8.89 9.83
CA SER A 80 23.86 9.20 9.78
C SER A 80 24.68 8.06 10.40
N ASP A 81 26.00 8.11 10.24
CA ASP A 81 26.90 7.10 10.82
C ASP A 81 26.81 7.06 12.36
N GLU A 82 26.62 8.23 13.00
CA GLU A 82 26.51 8.37 14.46
C GLU A 82 25.12 8.01 14.97
N TYR A 83 24.07 8.38 14.23
CA TYR A 83 22.67 8.20 14.63
C TYR A 83 21.89 7.45 13.58
N LYS A 84 22.10 6.13 13.56
CA LYS A 84 21.44 5.22 12.62
C LYS A 84 19.92 5.18 12.84
N ASN A 85 19.18 5.41 11.77
CA ASN A 85 17.74 5.24 11.70
C ASN A 85 17.33 4.92 10.25
N ASP A 86 16.04 4.65 10.01
CA ASP A 86 15.52 4.23 8.71
C ASP A 86 15.07 5.40 7.80
N ASN A 87 15.40 6.66 8.15
CA ASN A 87 15.09 7.82 7.31
C ASN A 87 16.20 7.98 6.26
N HIS A 88 16.22 7.07 5.29
CA HIS A 88 17.18 7.10 4.18
C HIS A 88 16.80 8.22 3.18
N PRO A 89 17.75 9.08 2.78
CA PRO A 89 17.48 10.16 1.82
C PRO A 89 17.29 9.62 0.39
N MET A 90 16.35 10.21 -0.35
CA MET A 90 16.14 10.01 -1.79
C MET A 90 16.20 11.35 -2.51
N SER A 91 16.84 11.38 -3.69
CA SER A 91 16.88 12.56 -4.58
C SER A 91 15.61 12.74 -5.38
#